data_AF-A0A8X6JHS6-F1
#
_entry.id   AF-A0A8X6JHS6-F1
#
_cell.length_a   1.000
_cell.length_b   1.000
_cell.length_c   1.000
_cell.angle_alpha   90.00
_cell.angle_beta   90.00
_cell.angle_gamma   90.00
#
_symmetry.space_group_name_H-M   'P 1'
#
loop_
_entity.id
_entity.type
_entity.pdbx_description
1 polymer ?
#
loop_
_entity_poly.entity_id
_entity_poly.type
_entity_poly.pdbx_seq_one_letter_code
_entity_poly.pdbx_strand_id
1 'polypeptide(L)'
;MAAEKLIPLKKRGYHKVPRWSVELFCMRKQLNAERRRYQGTKNSVLREVYREIYFQIRIKYKFKLHESKMNSWKSFLADITVQNVWKKIYTYGMKTNFTKRLEISGIEVSSSNFTSSFEDTIDAVLRKSFPCDSISHDNSQYRVLRSDAELVHESDDDVPFSRTEID
;
A
#
# COMPACT_ATOMS: atom_id res chain seq x y z
N MET A 1 36.36 -2.34 1.07
CA MET A 1 36.01 -3.72 1.48
C MET A 1 35.47 -3.77 2.92
N ALA A 2 34.51 -2.91 3.29
CA ALA A 2 34.09 -2.75 4.70
C ALA A 2 32.56 -2.56 4.94
N ALA A 3 31.73 -2.65 3.89
CA ALA A 3 30.29 -2.34 4.02
C ALA A 3 29.40 -3.57 4.31
N GLU A 4 29.90 -4.80 4.17
CA GLU A 4 29.08 -6.01 4.29
C GLU A 4 28.81 -6.46 5.74
N LYS A 5 29.52 -5.91 6.73
CA LYS A 5 29.45 -6.36 8.14
C LYS A 5 28.36 -5.69 8.98
N LEU A 6 27.59 -4.74 8.43
CA LEU A 6 26.60 -3.96 9.19
C LEU A 6 25.15 -4.39 8.96
N ILE A 7 24.87 -5.34 8.08
CA ILE A 7 23.50 -5.79 7.83
C ILE A 7 23.11 -6.77 8.95
N PRO A 8 22.14 -6.44 9.82
CA PRO A 8 21.72 -7.34 10.88
C PRO A 8 21.11 -8.59 10.25
N LEU A 9 21.78 -9.74 10.39
CA LEU A 9 21.26 -11.01 9.93
C LEU A 9 19.97 -11.32 10.70
N LYS A 10 18.85 -11.37 9.98
CA LYS A 10 17.54 -11.74 10.53
C LYS A 10 17.67 -13.14 11.14
N LYS A 11 17.63 -13.22 12.48
CA LYS A 11 17.61 -14.51 13.18
C LYS A 11 16.41 -15.31 12.65
N ARG A 12 16.64 -16.54 12.19
CA ARG A 12 15.58 -17.47 11.80
C ARG A 12 14.83 -17.88 13.06
N GLY A 13 13.92 -17.03 13.53
CA GLY A 13 12.95 -17.42 14.54
C GLY A 13 12.06 -18.50 13.93
N TYR A 14 11.89 -19.62 14.64
CA TYR A 14 10.78 -20.52 14.35
C TYR A 14 9.50 -19.71 14.52
N HIS A 15 8.91 -19.26 13.40
CA HIS A 15 7.55 -18.76 13.42
C HIS A 15 6.66 -19.95 13.80
N LYS A 16 6.38 -20.10 15.10
CA LYS A 16 5.26 -20.92 15.55
C LYS A 16 4.03 -20.29 14.91
N VAL A 17 3.60 -20.84 13.78
CA VAL A 17 2.26 -20.58 13.24
C VAL A 17 1.33 -20.71 14.44
N PRO A 18 0.50 -19.70 14.77
CA PRO A 18 -0.44 -19.78 15.87
C PRO A 18 -1.44 -20.89 15.53
N ARG A 19 -1.07 -22.14 15.83
CA ARG A 19 -1.94 -23.28 15.67
C ARG A 19 -3.00 -23.09 16.73
N TRP A 20 -4.24 -22.97 16.25
CA TRP A 20 -5.51 -23.14 16.96
C TRP A 20 -5.34 -23.33 18.46
N SER A 21 -5.87 -22.39 19.26
CA SER A 21 -5.86 -22.53 20.71
C SER A 21 -6.39 -23.91 21.12
N VAL A 22 -5.83 -24.49 22.18
CA VAL A 22 -6.26 -25.80 22.71
C VAL A 22 -7.78 -25.80 22.92
N GLU A 23 -8.34 -24.67 23.37
CA GLU A 23 -9.77 -24.41 23.47
C GLU A 23 -10.51 -24.61 22.14
N LEU A 24 -10.12 -23.92 21.05
CA LEU A 24 -10.76 -24.06 19.74
C LEU A 24 -10.68 -25.49 19.20
N PHE A 25 -9.57 -26.17 19.47
CA PHE A 25 -9.41 -27.58 19.09
C PHE A 25 -10.39 -28.48 19.83
N CYS A 26 -10.52 -28.31 21.15
CA CYS A 26 -11.50 -29.03 21.97
C CYS A 26 -12.93 -28.75 21.53
N MET A 27 -13.28 -27.48 21.30
CA MET A 27 -14.61 -27.09 20.80
C MET A 27 -14.90 -27.72 19.43
N ARG A 28 -13.92 -27.76 18.52
CA ARG A 28 -14.07 -28.40 17.21
C ARG A 28 -14.32 -29.91 17.34
N LYS A 29 -13.63 -30.59 18.26
CA LYS A 29 -13.87 -32.01 18.55
C LYS A 29 -15.27 -32.24 19.07
N GLN A 30 -15.72 -31.42 20.03
CA GLN A 30 -17.06 -31.49 20.59
C GLN A 30 -18.14 -31.26 19.53
N LEU A 31 -17.97 -30.23 18.69
CA LEU A 31 -18.88 -29.94 17.57
C LEU A 31 -19.00 -31.13 16.61
N ASN A 32 -17.88 -31.77 16.27
CA ASN A 32 -17.87 -32.92 15.37
C ASN A 32 -18.52 -34.16 16.01
N ALA A 33 -18.35 -34.36 17.32
CA ALA A 33 -19.01 -35.43 18.05
C ALA A 33 -20.54 -35.26 18.00
N GLU A 34 -21.04 -34.06 18.32
CA GLU A 34 -22.48 -33.78 18.30
C GLU A 34 -23.06 -33.80 16.88
N ARG A 35 -22.30 -33.34 15.87
CA ARG A 35 -22.72 -33.48 14.47
C ARG A 35 -22.94 -34.95 14.10
N ARG A 36 -22.01 -35.84 14.47
CA ARG A 36 -22.13 -37.27 14.21
C ARG A 36 -23.32 -37.88 14.95
N ARG A 37 -23.57 -37.46 16.20
CA ARG A 37 -24.71 -37.92 17.01
C ARG A 37 -26.05 -37.52 16.39
N TYR A 38 -26.19 -36.26 15.98
CA TYR A 38 -27.35 -35.76 15.26
C TYR A 38 -27.58 -36.52 13.93
N GLN A 39 -26.53 -36.70 13.13
CA GLN A 39 -26.63 -37.34 11.82
C GLN A 39 -26.88 -38.86 11.90
N GLY A 40 -26.36 -39.52 12.94
CA GLY A 40 -26.50 -40.96 13.14
C GLY A 40 -27.81 -41.37 13.82
N THR A 41 -28.60 -40.42 14.35
CA THR A 41 -29.86 -40.73 15.04
C THR A 41 -31.00 -40.90 14.05
N LYS A 42 -31.63 -42.09 14.04
CA LYS A 42 -32.77 -42.42 13.17
C LYS A 42 -34.13 -41.99 13.74
N ASN A 43 -34.26 -41.94 15.07
CA ASN A 43 -35.50 -41.52 15.74
C ASN A 43 -35.72 -40.01 15.55
N SER A 44 -36.89 -39.62 15.02
CA SER A 44 -37.22 -38.23 14.68
C SER A 44 -37.21 -37.28 15.88
N VAL A 45 -37.78 -37.69 17.01
CA VAL A 45 -37.90 -36.87 18.24
C VAL A 45 -36.51 -36.61 18.84
N LEU A 46 -35.71 -37.66 19.01
CA LEU A 46 -34.35 -37.52 19.54
C LEU A 46 -33.43 -36.75 18.58
N ARG A 47 -33.65 -36.89 17.27
CA ARG A 47 -32.88 -36.17 16.25
C ARG A 47 -33.10 -34.66 16.34
N GLU A 48 -34.31 -34.21 16.66
CA GLU A 48 -34.60 -32.79 16.85
C GLU A 48 -33.87 -32.22 18.08
N VAL A 49 -33.89 -32.94 19.20
CA VAL A 49 -33.12 -32.57 20.41
C VAL A 49 -31.62 -32.48 20.11
N TYR A 50 -31.04 -33.47 19.43
CA TYR A 50 -29.61 -33.44 19.07
C TYR A 50 -29.28 -32.37 18.03
N ARG A 51 -30.22 -32.04 17.13
CA ARG A 51 -30.07 -30.93 16.17
C ARG A 51 -29.91 -29.62 16.93
N GLU A 52 -30.75 -29.35 17.91
CA GLU A 52 -30.69 -28.13 18.73
C GLU A 52 -29.37 -28.01 19.50
N ILE A 53 -28.95 -29.09 20.17
CA ILE A 53 -27.66 -29.15 20.88
C ILE A 53 -26.48 -28.86 19.92
N TYR A 54 -26.46 -29.50 18.75
CA TYR A 54 -25.44 -29.25 17.73
C TYR A 54 -25.45 -27.79 17.26
N PHE A 55 -26.62 -27.20 17.00
CA PHE A 55 -26.72 -25.80 16.56
C PHE A 55 -26.20 -24.83 17.61
N GLN A 56 -26.54 -25.03 18.89
CA GLN A 56 -26.05 -24.22 19.99
C GLN A 56 -24.51 -24.25 20.07
N ILE A 57 -23.91 -25.45 20.01
CA ILE A 57 -22.45 -25.60 20.03
C ILE A 57 -21.80 -25.00 18.78
N ARG A 58 -22.44 -25.13 17.61
CA ARG A 58 -21.96 -24.53 16.36
C ARG A 58 -21.91 -23.02 16.42
N ILE A 59 -22.93 -22.38 16.98
CA ILE A 59 -22.99 -20.91 17.14
C ILE A 59 -21.86 -20.46 18.07
N LYS A 60 -21.73 -21.09 19.25
CA LYS A 60 -20.64 -20.80 20.20
C LYS A 60 -19.25 -20.96 19.58
N TYR A 61 -19.02 -22.05 18.86
CA TYR A 61 -17.75 -22.29 18.17
C TYR A 61 -17.46 -21.24 17.09
N LYS A 62 -18.45 -20.87 16.27
CA LYS A 62 -18.28 -19.83 15.24
C LYS A 62 -17.91 -18.48 15.86
N PHE A 63 -18.58 -18.10 16.93
CA PHE A 63 -18.28 -16.86 17.66
C PHE A 63 -16.85 -16.88 18.19
N LYS A 64 -16.45 -17.95 18.89
CA LYS A 64 -15.09 -18.08 19.44
C LYS A 64 -14.02 -18.08 18.35
N LEU A 65 -14.30 -18.72 17.21
CA LEU A 65 -13.39 -18.72 16.06
C LEU A 65 -13.20 -17.31 15.50
N HIS A 66 -14.27 -16.54 15.38
CA HIS A 66 -14.20 -15.15 14.93
C HIS A 66 -13.42 -14.28 15.91
N GLU A 67 -13.74 -14.37 17.21
CA GLU A 67 -13.02 -13.68 18.29
C GLU A 67 -11.52 -14.00 18.26
N SER A 68 -11.15 -15.28 18.17
CA SER A 68 -9.75 -15.69 18.13
C SER A 68 -9.02 -15.16 16.89
N LYS A 69 -9.66 -15.09 15.73
CA LYS A 69 -9.09 -14.48 14.52
C LYS A 69 -8.85 -12.98 14.72
N MET A 70 -9.85 -12.27 15.24
CA MET A 70 -9.72 -10.83 15.51
C MET A 70 -8.62 -10.56 16.54
N ASN A 71 -8.55 -11.34 17.61
CA ASN A 71 -7.52 -11.17 18.63
C ASN A 71 -6.13 -11.48 18.09
N SER A 72 -5.99 -12.54 17.30
CA SER A 72 -4.71 -12.84 16.63
C SER A 72 -4.27 -11.71 15.70
N TRP A 73 -5.20 -11.09 14.97
CA TRP A 73 -4.91 -9.94 14.13
C TRP A 73 -4.51 -8.71 14.94
N LYS A 74 -5.24 -8.41 16.02
CA LYS A 74 -4.92 -7.30 16.93
C LYS A 74 -3.54 -7.49 17.56
N SER A 75 -3.22 -8.69 18.04
CA SER A 75 -1.90 -9.01 18.60
C SER A 75 -0.79 -8.83 17.56
N PHE A 76 -1.00 -9.31 16.33
CA PHE A 76 -0.05 -9.11 15.23
C PHE A 76 0.20 -7.63 14.93
N LEU A 77 -0.86 -6.82 14.85
CA LEU A 77 -0.73 -5.38 14.64
C LEU A 77 -0.04 -4.67 15.80
N ALA A 78 -0.32 -5.09 17.05
CA ALA A 78 0.36 -4.58 18.23
C ALA A 78 1.85 -4.92 18.20
N ASP A 79 2.22 -6.15 17.87
CA ASP A 79 3.60 -6.60 17.74
C ASP A 79 4.35 -5.82 16.67
N ILE A 80 3.72 -5.59 15.51
CA ILE A 80 4.29 -4.74 14.44
C ILE A 80 4.48 -3.31 14.93
N THR A 81 3.51 -2.78 15.68
CA THR A 81 3.56 -1.38 16.16
C THR A 81 4.67 -1.20 17.21
N VAL A 82 4.88 -2.18 18.08
CA VAL A 82 5.94 -2.19 19.10
C VAL A 82 7.32 -2.41 18.46
N GLN A 83 7.43 -3.33 17.50
CA GLN A 83 8.66 -3.59 16.75
C GLN A 83 8.79 -2.72 15.49
N ASN A 84 8.05 -1.62 15.40
CA ASN A 84 7.88 -0.90 14.15
C ASN A 84 9.20 -0.27 13.69
N VAL A 85 9.83 -0.92 12.71
CA VAL A 85 11.04 -0.43 12.04
C VAL A 85 10.79 0.96 11.46
N TRP A 86 9.57 1.24 10.99
CA TRP A 86 9.15 2.55 10.48
C TRP A 86 9.04 3.62 11.56
N LYS A 87 8.77 3.27 12.82
CA LYS A 87 8.78 4.27 13.91
C LYS A 87 10.18 4.85 14.10
N LYS A 88 11.22 4.01 14.01
CA LYS A 88 12.62 4.48 14.02
C LYS A 88 12.93 5.33 12.78
N ILE A 89 12.57 4.86 11.59
CA ILE A 89 12.80 5.61 10.34
C ILE A 89 12.06 6.95 10.35
N TYR A 90 10.81 6.99 10.81
CA TYR A 90 10.03 8.23 10.92
C TYR A 90 10.63 9.18 11.96
N THR A 91 11.03 8.68 13.14
CA THR A 91 11.57 9.51 14.22
C THR A 91 12.94 10.08 13.86
N TYR A 92 13.86 9.26 13.32
CA TYR A 92 15.24 9.67 13.01
C TYR A 92 15.45 10.18 11.57
N GLY A 93 14.58 9.78 10.64
CA GLY A 93 14.69 10.11 9.23
C GLY A 93 13.79 11.27 8.82
N MET A 94 12.58 11.35 9.34
CA MET A 94 11.64 12.43 8.98
C MET A 94 11.60 13.51 10.06
N LYS A 95 11.28 13.17 11.30
CA LYS A 95 11.02 14.17 12.35
C LYS A 95 12.23 15.06 12.66
N THR A 96 13.44 14.49 12.65
CA THR A 96 14.71 15.21 12.91
C THR A 96 15.31 15.88 11.68
N ASN A 97 15.00 15.43 10.45
CA ASN A 97 15.57 16.02 9.24
C ASN A 97 14.66 17.09 8.61
N PHE A 98 13.34 17.02 8.77
CA PHE A 98 12.43 18.11 8.36
C PHE A 98 12.53 19.35 9.25
N THR A 99 13.06 19.22 10.47
CA THR A 99 13.33 20.37 11.36
C THR A 99 14.63 21.08 11.02
N LYS A 100 15.54 20.46 10.27
CA LYS A 100 16.63 21.19 9.64
C LYS A 100 15.98 21.99 8.52
N ARG A 101 16.06 23.32 8.57
CA ARG A 101 15.73 24.16 7.42
C ARG A 101 16.43 23.54 6.22
N LEU A 102 15.70 23.31 5.15
CA LEU A 102 16.28 22.89 3.88
C LEU A 102 17.24 24.02 3.47
N GLU A 103 18.52 23.86 3.77
CA GLU A 103 19.57 24.79 3.36
C GLU A 103 19.79 24.55 1.87
N ILE A 104 18.94 25.18 1.06
CA ILE A 104 19.12 25.21 -0.38
C ILE A 104 20.36 26.07 -0.62
N SER A 105 21.46 25.39 -0.93
CA SER A 105 22.69 26.05 -1.35
C SER A 105 22.47 26.65 -2.74
N GLY A 106 23.04 27.83 -2.99
CA GLY A 106 22.96 28.48 -4.30
C GLY A 106 23.46 27.55 -5.40
N ILE A 107 22.69 27.42 -6.48
CA ILE A 107 23.04 26.66 -7.67
C ILE A 107 23.89 27.51 -8.63
N GLU A 108 24.80 26.85 -9.35
CA GLU A 108 25.61 27.46 -10.40
C GLU A 108 24.77 27.66 -11.67
N VAL A 109 24.61 28.90 -12.11
CA VAL A 109 23.77 29.28 -13.26
C VAL A 109 24.60 29.34 -14.55
N SER A 110 25.83 29.81 -14.46
CA SER A 110 26.82 29.87 -15.54
C SER A 110 28.21 29.78 -14.94
N SER A 111 29.21 29.33 -15.71
CA SER A 111 30.57 29.02 -15.25
C SER A 111 31.09 30.06 -14.25
N SER A 112 31.10 29.71 -12.95
CA SER A 112 31.48 30.51 -11.76
C SER A 112 30.49 31.52 -11.15
N ASN A 113 29.23 31.59 -11.58
CA ASN A 113 28.18 32.41 -10.98
C ASN A 113 27.14 31.57 -10.21
N PHE A 114 26.99 31.86 -8.91
CA PHE A 114 26.02 31.22 -8.02
C PHE A 114 24.82 32.12 -7.73
N THR A 115 23.66 31.50 -7.55
CA THR A 115 22.45 32.18 -7.07
C THR A 115 22.64 32.67 -5.63
N SER A 116 22.21 33.92 -5.38
CA SER A 116 22.44 34.59 -4.09
C SER A 116 21.21 34.55 -3.17
N SER A 117 20.01 34.40 -3.74
CA SER A 117 18.75 34.29 -3.00
C SER A 117 18.02 32.97 -3.29
N PHE A 118 17.05 32.65 -2.43
CA PHE A 118 16.19 31.49 -2.60
C PHE A 118 15.31 31.64 -3.85
N GLU A 119 14.76 32.83 -4.06
CA GLU A 119 13.97 33.18 -5.24
C GLU A 119 14.78 32.99 -6.52
N ASP A 120 16.02 33.49 -6.56
CA ASP A 120 16.92 33.29 -7.72
C ASP A 120 17.22 31.81 -7.97
N THR A 121 17.34 31.03 -6.90
CA THR A 121 17.59 29.58 -6.98
C THR A 121 16.38 28.86 -7.58
N ILE A 122 15.17 29.17 -7.13
CA ILE A 122 13.94 28.60 -7.69
C ILE A 122 13.83 28.96 -9.16
N ASP A 123 14.03 30.23 -9.49
CA ASP A 123 13.92 30.73 -10.86
C ASP A 123 14.94 30.07 -11.79
N ALA A 124 16.19 29.91 -11.35
CA ALA A 124 17.21 29.23 -12.12
C ALA A 124 16.91 27.73 -12.31
N VAL A 125 16.35 27.05 -11.30
CA VAL A 125 15.88 25.67 -11.45
C VAL A 125 14.74 25.60 -12.47
N LEU A 126 13.73 26.46 -12.32
CA LEU A 126 12.56 26.47 -13.21
C LEU A 126 12.94 26.73 -14.65
N ARG A 127 13.78 27.73 -14.93
CA ARG A 127 14.24 28.03 -16.29
C ARG A 127 15.05 26.89 -16.92
N LYS A 128 15.81 26.14 -16.11
CA LYS A 128 16.61 25.01 -16.60
C LYS A 128 15.74 23.77 -16.85
N SER A 129 14.76 23.52 -15.99
CA SER A 129 13.84 22.38 -16.12
C SER A 129 12.76 22.61 -17.17
N PHE A 130 12.35 23.86 -17.36
CA PHE A 130 11.30 24.29 -18.29
C PHE A 130 11.83 25.45 -19.14
N PRO A 131 12.71 25.17 -20.12
CA PRO A 131 13.20 26.20 -21.02
C PRO A 131 12.04 26.82 -21.80
N CYS A 132 12.10 28.14 -22.04
CA CYS A 132 11.14 28.80 -22.91
C CYS A 132 11.23 28.22 -24.31
N ASP A 133 10.14 27.58 -24.75
CA ASP A 133 10.04 27.03 -26.08
C ASP A 133 10.00 28.16 -27.11
N SER A 134 11.00 28.23 -28.00
CA SER A 134 11.14 29.32 -28.96
C SER A 134 11.50 28.79 -30.35
N ILE A 135 10.79 29.28 -31.36
CA ILE A 135 10.95 28.88 -32.76
C ILE A 135 12.38 29.15 -33.28
N SER A 136 13.07 30.15 -32.72
CA SER A 136 14.46 30.47 -33.07
C SER A 136 15.46 29.38 -32.68
N HIS A 137 15.13 28.54 -31.70
CA HIS A 137 15.97 27.43 -31.25
C HIS A 137 15.58 26.08 -31.90
N ASP A 138 14.50 26.06 -32.68
CA ASP A 138 14.08 24.86 -33.41
C ASP A 138 15.05 24.54 -34.56
N ASN A 139 15.43 23.27 -34.66
CA ASN A 139 16.11 22.76 -35.84
C ASN A 139 15.11 22.65 -37.02
N SER A 140 15.62 22.35 -38.23
CA SER A 140 14.78 22.28 -39.43
C SER A 140 13.63 21.27 -39.32
N GLN A 141 13.83 20.15 -38.60
CA GLN A 141 12.81 19.12 -38.43
C GLN A 141 11.71 19.55 -37.47
N TYR A 142 12.07 20.13 -36.31
CA TYR A 142 11.11 20.59 -35.32
C TYR A 142 10.31 21.79 -35.80
N ARG A 143 10.89 22.64 -36.65
CA ARG A 143 10.17 23.76 -37.27
C ARG A 143 9.03 23.28 -38.17
N VAL A 144 9.26 22.23 -38.95
CA VAL A 144 8.22 21.61 -39.80
C VAL A 144 7.14 20.96 -38.93
N LEU A 145 7.54 20.20 -37.90
CA LEU A 145 6.58 19.59 -36.98
C LEU A 145 5.68 20.63 -36.29
N ARG A 146 6.25 21.78 -35.89
CA ARG A 146 5.48 22.87 -35.28
C ARG A 146 4.51 23.51 -36.28
N SER A 147 4.95 23.78 -37.52
CA SER A 147 4.05 24.30 -38.56
C SER A 147 2.93 23.31 -38.90
N ASP A 148 3.22 22.02 -38.92
CA ASP A 148 2.24 20.96 -39.18
C ASP A 148 1.24 20.84 -38.02
N ALA A 149 1.66 21.06 -36.78
CA ALA A 149 0.77 21.04 -35.61
C ALA A 149 -0.13 22.29 -35.51
N GLU A 150 0.31 23.42 -36.05
CA GLU A 150 -0.49 24.66 -36.14
C GLU A 150 -1.50 24.64 -37.28
N LEU A 151 -1.29 23.77 -38.28
CA LEU A 151 -2.28 23.51 -39.33
C LEU A 151 -3.48 22.78 -38.71
N VAL A 152 -4.58 23.51 -38.55
CA VAL A 152 -5.87 22.89 -38.23
C VAL A 152 -6.28 22.05 -39.43
N HIS A 153 -6.22 20.74 -39.30
CA HIS A 153 -6.79 19.82 -40.26
C HIS A 153 -8.31 19.77 -40.01
N GLU A 154 -9.05 20.71 -40.58
CA GLU A 154 -10.50 20.55 -40.75
C GLU A 154 -10.70 19.70 -42.01
N SER A 155 -10.96 18.41 -41.82
CA SER A 155 -11.47 17.59 -42.91
C SER A 155 -12.98 17.84 -42.99
N ASP A 156 -13.52 18.11 -44.19
CA ASP A 156 -14.98 18.25 -44.41
C ASP A 156 -15.76 16.98 -43.97
N ASP A 157 -15.06 15.85 -43.80
CA ASP A 157 -15.58 14.56 -43.35
C ASP A 157 -15.40 14.29 -41.84
N ASP A 158 -14.94 15.25 -41.04
CA ASP A 158 -14.78 15.05 -39.59
C ASP A 158 -16.16 14.98 -38.89
N VAL A 159 -16.55 13.78 -38.49
CA VAL A 159 -17.79 13.54 -37.74
C VAL A 159 -17.63 14.08 -36.31
N PRO A 160 -18.57 14.89 -35.79
CA PRO A 160 -18.49 15.37 -34.41
C PRO A 160 -18.53 14.19 -33.43
N PHE A 161 -17.79 14.30 -32.33
CA PHE A 161 -17.77 13.29 -31.27
C PHE A 161 -19.18 12.88 -30.85
N SER A 162 -19.40 11.58 -30.77
CA SER A 162 -20.67 11.00 -30.32
C SER A 162 -20.82 11.17 -28.81
N ARG A 163 -22.07 11.22 -28.32
CA ARG A 163 -22.34 11.27 -26.87
C ARG A 163 -21.74 10.10 -26.08
N THR A 164 -21.56 8.95 -26.74
CA THR A 164 -20.92 7.76 -26.15
C THR A 164 -19.40 7.85 -26.02
N GLU A 165 -18.75 8.79 -26.72
CA GLU A 165 -17.30 9.02 -26.62
C GLU A 165 -16.94 10.12 -25.62
N ILE A 166 -17.92 10.96 -25.26
CA ILE A 166 -17.75 12.10 -24.35
C ILE A 166 -18.05 11.71 -22.89
N ASP A 167 -18.77 10.61 -22.67
CA ASP A 167 -19.07 10.00 -21.36
C ASP A 167 -18.04 8.92 -20.95
#